data_AF-A0A3R6MI28-F1
#
_entry.id   AF-A0A3R6MI28-F1
#
_cell.length_a   1.000
_cell.length_b   1.000
_cell.length_c   1.000
_cell.angle_alpha   90.00
_cell.angle_beta   90.00
_cell.angle_gamma   90.00
#
_symmetry.space_group_name_H-M   'P 1'
#
loop_
_entity.id
_entity.type
_entity.pdbx_description
1 polymer ?
#
loop_
_entity_poly.entity_id
_entity_poly.type
_entity_poly.pdbx_seq_one_letter_code
_entity_poly.pdbx_strand_id
1 'polypeptide(L)' 'MAKDRAEQKGADMEKSIEQTFAELDELLEKLESPDTTLEESFACYETGMKLVKACNDKIDKVEKQMIILQGGAEEDGDA' A
#
# COMPACT_ATOMS: atom_id res chain seq x y z
N MET A 1 16.17 33.88 -0.23
CA MET A 1 16.27 32.91 0.88
C MET A 1 15.03 33.06 1.74
N ALA A 2 14.01 32.25 1.51
CA ALA A 2 12.84 32.14 2.37
C ALA A 2 12.90 30.76 2.99
N LYS A 3 13.43 30.73 4.21
CA LYS A 3 13.65 29.56 5.05
C LYS A 3 12.32 29.23 5.74
N ASP A 4 12.10 27.94 5.95
CA ASP A 4 11.15 27.35 6.92
C ASP A 4 9.65 27.50 6.64
N ARG A 5 9.08 26.44 6.07
CA ARG A 5 7.80 25.88 6.56
C ARG A 5 7.88 24.36 6.62
N ALA A 6 8.73 23.87 7.52
CA ALA A 6 8.51 22.59 8.16
C ALA A 6 7.37 22.76 9.18
N GLU A 7 6.41 21.82 9.18
CA GLU A 7 5.43 21.44 10.23
C GLU A 7 4.15 20.91 9.53
N GLN A 8 3.54 19.74 9.79
CA GLN A 8 3.73 18.66 10.76
C GLN A 8 2.63 17.59 10.52
N LYS A 9 2.89 16.29 10.82
CA LYS A 9 1.99 15.18 11.25
C LYS A 9 2.35 13.88 10.53
N GLY A 10 2.50 12.70 11.12
CA GLY A 10 2.39 12.21 12.50
C GLY A 10 3.01 10.81 12.52
N ALA A 11 3.22 10.27 13.71
CA ALA A 11 3.80 8.96 13.95
C ALA A 11 2.96 7.83 13.31
N ASP A 12 3.65 6.80 12.80
CA ASP A 12 3.09 5.66 12.07
C ASP A 12 2.54 5.99 10.67
N MET A 13 3.45 6.29 9.73
CA MET A 13 3.10 6.46 8.32
C MET A 13 2.93 5.07 7.67
N GLU A 14 1.84 4.38 7.97
CA GLU A 14 1.34 3.34 7.05
C GLU A 14 1.07 4.02 5.69
N LYS A 15 1.85 3.66 4.67
CA LYS A 15 1.75 4.19 3.31
C LYS A 15 0.30 4.21 2.83
N SER A 16 -0.14 5.32 2.23
CA SER A 16 -1.46 5.39 1.60
C SER A 16 -1.59 4.40 0.44
N ILE A 17 -2.83 4.14 0.00
CA ILE A 17 -3.09 3.26 -1.14
C ILE A 17 -2.43 3.84 -2.39
N GLU A 18 -2.57 5.15 -2.60
CA GLU A 18 -1.99 5.90 -3.72
C GLU A 18 -0.46 5.83 -3.70
N GLN A 19 0.17 5.98 -2.53
CA GLN A 19 1.62 5.81 -2.41
C GLN A 19 2.06 4.37 -2.68
N THR A 20 1.24 3.38 -2.31
CA THR A 20 1.54 1.97 -2.58
C THR A 20 1.49 1.67 -4.07
N PHE A 21 0.52 2.23 -4.79
CA PHE A 21 0.47 2.15 -6.25
C PHE A 21 1.65 2.85 -6.92
N ALA A 22 2.05 4.04 -6.46
CA ALA A 22 3.22 4.73 -6.99
C ALA A 22 4.51 3.90 -6.85
N GLU A 23 4.71 3.25 -5.71
CA GLU A 23 5.87 2.36 -5.52
C GLU A 23 5.79 1.08 -6.36
N LEU A 24 4.58 0.55 -6.58
CA LEU A 24 4.39 -0.59 -7.48
C LEU A 24 4.75 -0.23 -8.92
N ASP A 25 4.38 0.96 -9.39
CA ASP A 25 4.74 1.45 -10.72
C ASP A 25 6.27 1.61 -10.85
N GLU A 26 6.95 2.18 -9.86
CA GLU A 26 8.41 2.26 -9.84
C GLU A 26 9.09 0.87 -9.86
N LEU A 27 8.49 -0.11 -9.19
CA LEU A 27 8.94 -1.49 -9.18
C LEU A 27 8.76 -2.16 -10.55
N LEU A 28 7.67 -1.88 -11.24
CA LEU A 28 7.41 -2.35 -12.59
C LEU A 28 8.40 -1.73 -13.59
N GLU A 29 8.65 -0.42 -13.51
CA GLU A 29 9.66 0.25 -14.35
C GLU A 29 11.05 -0.37 -14.17
N LYS A 30 11.42 -0.71 -12.92
CA LYS A 30 12.68 -1.43 -12.64
C LYS A 30 12.66 -2.84 -13.24
N LEU A 31 11.58 -3.59 -13.10
CA LEU A 31 11.48 -4.94 -13.67
C LEU A 31 11.55 -4.96 -15.20
N GLU A 32 11.06 -3.91 -15.86
CA GLU A 32 11.09 -3.78 -17.31
C GLU A 32 12.44 -3.25 -17.85
N SER A 33 13.28 -2.71 -16.98
CA SER A 33 14.60 -2.21 -17.37
C SER A 33 15.51 -3.34 -17.88
N PRO A 34 16.17 -3.16 -19.04
CA PRO A 34 17.09 -4.15 -19.59
C PRO A 34 18.36 -4.33 -18.74
N ASP A 35 18.64 -3.39 -17.83
CA ASP A 35 19.79 -3.43 -16.92
C ASP A 35 19.52 -4.22 -15.64
N THR A 36 18.27 -4.64 -15.41
CA THR A 36 17.87 -5.36 -14.19
C THR A 36 18.32 -6.81 -14.25
N THR A 37 19.14 -7.20 -13.28
CA THR A 37 19.62 -8.57 -13.15
C THR A 37 18.51 -9.50 -12.66
N LEU A 38 18.68 -10.81 -12.88
CA LEU A 38 17.72 -11.81 -12.42
C LEU A 38 17.52 -11.77 -10.90
N GLU A 39 18.60 -11.55 -10.13
CA GLU A 39 18.54 -11.44 -8.67
C GLU A 39 17.77 -10.19 -8.23
N GLU A 40 17.98 -9.06 -8.91
CA GLU A 40 17.21 -7.84 -8.67
C GLU A 40 15.73 -8.03 -9.04
N SER A 41 15.43 -8.77 -10.11
CA SER A 41 14.04 -9.11 -10.48
C SER A 41 13.35 -9.91 -9.39
N PHE A 42 14.04 -10.87 -8.75
CA PHE A 42 13.49 -11.61 -7.62
C PHE A 42 13.23 -10.71 -6.41
N ALA A 43 14.18 -9.83 -6.07
CA ALA A 43 14.01 -8.87 -4.98
C ALA A 43 12.87 -7.89 -5.25
N CYS A 44 12.74 -7.41 -6.48
CA CYS A 44 11.64 -6.56 -6.92
C CYS A 44 10.30 -7.29 -6.79
N TYR A 45 10.21 -8.52 -7.29
CA TYR A 45 9.01 -9.34 -7.19
C TYR A 45 8.58 -9.57 -5.74
N GLU A 46 9.51 -9.95 -4.85
CA GLU A 46 9.20 -10.16 -3.42
C GLU A 46 8.68 -8.88 -2.77
N THR A 47 9.31 -7.74 -3.09
CA THR A 47 8.89 -6.43 -2.59
C THR A 47 7.50 -6.05 -3.12
N GLY A 48 7.25 -6.26 -4.41
CA GLY A 48 5.96 -6.03 -5.04
C GLY A 48 4.86 -6.86 -4.40
N MET A 49 5.09 -8.16 -4.13
CA MET A 49 4.11 -9.01 -3.45
C MET A 49 3.78 -8.52 -2.05
N LYS A 50 4.78 -8.04 -1.29
CA LYS A 50 4.55 -7.46 0.05
C LYS A 50 3.70 -6.20 -0.01
N LEU A 51 3.97 -5.32 -0.98
CA LEU A 51 3.19 -4.10 -1.21
C LEU A 51 1.75 -4.40 -1.60
N VAL A 52 1.52 -5.34 -2.54
CA VAL A 52 0.18 -5.77 -2.95
C VAL A 52 -0.61 -6.32 -1.76
N LYS A 53 0.03 -7.14 -0.93
CA LYS A 53 -0.61 -7.70 0.27
C LYS A 53 -0.99 -6.60 1.25
N ALA A 54 -0.06 -5.70 1.58
CA ALA A 54 -0.33 -4.59 2.48
C ALA A 54 -1.44 -3.66 1.96
N CYS A 55 -1.49 -3.43 0.64
CA CYS A 55 -2.55 -2.65 0.01
C CYS A 55 -3.92 -3.33 0.16
N ASN A 56 -3.99 -4.65 -0.08
CA ASN A 56 -5.22 -5.42 0.10
C ASN A 56 -5.72 -5.36 1.55
N ASP A 57 -4.82 -5.60 2.52
CA ASP A 57 -5.17 -5.54 3.94
C ASP A 57 -5.72 -4.16 4.34
N LYS A 58 -5.19 -3.10 3.73
CA LYS A 58 -5.66 -1.72 3.95
C LYS A 58 -7.03 -1.47 3.35
N ILE A 59 -7.29 -1.97 2.13
CA ILE A 59 -8.60 -1.86 1.48
C ILE A 59 -9.66 -2.60 2.30
N ASP A 60 -9.38 -3.85 2.69
CA ASP A 60 -10.27 -4.67 3.52
C ASP A 60 -10.61 -3.97 4.86
N LYS A 61 -9.61 -3.34 5.50
CA LYS A 61 -9.83 -2.54 6.72
C LYS A 61 -10.78 -1.36 6.47
N VAL A 62 -10.62 -0.65 5.35
CA VAL A 62 -11.51 0.47 4.99
C VAL A 62 -12.93 -0.03 4.69
N GLU A 63 -13.07 -1.13 3.97
CA GLU A 63 -14.36 -1.76 3.68
C GLU A 63 -15.09 -2.17 4.97
N LYS A 64 -14.39 -2.83 5.90
CA LYS A 64 -14.94 -3.19 7.22
C LYS A 64 -15.37 -1.97 8.03
N GLN A 65 -14.56 -0.91 8.03
CA GLN A 65 -14.93 0.34 8.69
C GLN A 65 -16.17 0.99 8.06
N MET A 66 -16.31 0.91 6.73
CA MET A 66 -17.48 1.40 6.02
C MET A 66 -18.75 0.64 6.41
N ILE A 67 -18.67 -0.70 6.51
CA ILE A 67 -19.79 -1.56 6.94
C ILE A 67 -20.27 -1.18 8.34
N ILE A 68 -19.34 -1.02 9.28
CA ILE A 68 -19.64 -0.60 10.67
C ILE A 68 -20.32 0.76 10.68
N LEU A 69 -19.80 1.73 9.92
CA LEU A 69 -20.36 3.08 9.82
C LEU A 69 -21.77 3.09 9.22
N GLN A 70 -22.06 2.16 8.32
CA GLN A 70 -23.35 2.05 7.64
C GLN A 70 -24.43 1.34 8.48
N GLY A 71 -24.12 1.01 9.74
CA GLY A 71 -25.05 0.38 10.68
C GLY A 71 -25.23 -1.12 10.49
N GLY A 72 -24.33 -1.77 9.73
CA GLY A 72 -24.29 -3.21 9.57
C GLY A 72 -23.81 -3.88 10.85
N ALA A 73 -24.75 -4.19 11.75
CA ALA A 73 -24.58 -5.29 12.69
C ALA A 73 -24.51 -6.59 11.90
N GLU A 74 -23.64 -7.48 12.36
CA GLU A 74 -23.33 -8.79 11.82
C GLU A 74 -24.60 -9.59 11.46
N GLU A 75 -24.67 -10.12 10.25
CA GLU A 75 -25.27 -11.44 10.08
C GLU A 75 -24.11 -12.44 10.14
N ASP A 76 -23.81 -12.88 11.36
CA ASP A 76 -23.33 -14.25 11.62
C ASP A 76 -24.28 -15.21 10.88
N GLY A 77 -23.91 -15.55 9.66
CA GLY A 77 -24.50 -16.65 8.91
C GLY A 77 -23.72 -17.92 9.19
N ASP A 78 -23.93 -18.50 10.37
CA ASP A 78 -23.61 -19.90 10.66
C ASP A 78 -24.35 -20.80 9.66
N ALA A 79 -23.59 -21.41 8.74
CA ALA A 79 -23.94 -22.62 8.00
C ALA A 79 -22.69 -23.30 7.42
#